data_AF-A0A258CRI4-F1
#
_entry.id   AF-A0A258CRI4-F1
#
_cell.length_a   1.000
_cell.length_b   1.000
_cell.length_c   1.000
_cell.angle_alpha   90.00
_cell.angle_beta   90.00
_cell.angle_gamma   90.00
#
_symmetry.space_group_name_H-M   'P 1'
#
loop_
_entity.id
_entity.type
_entity.pdbx_description
1 polymer ?
#
loop_
_entity_poly.entity_id
_entity_poly.type
_entity_poly.pdbx_seq_one_letter_code
_entity_poly.pdbx_strand_id
1 'polypeptide(L)'
;MIGFLIMLVSLVFVLSVVVTVHELGHYWAARACGVAIERFSIGFGAPLISWRDKHGVEWCVASIPLGGYVRFAGDENAASVPDQNDLDAMRNEIRRREGDEAVNRYFHFKPVWQRAFIAVAGPMANFILAILVFAVILVSFGAQKTSTTVGEVVAGTPAAVAGFKPGDVILKADNRKIRSFQDIQGYVALRANLPIDFAVEREGRTVHLTATPRLVERQNEISGRVKIGELGLRSAPGGRFERSSLLSAIPDATVEVWDMIKTIAFYLGRLLMGQLPADQISGIIGIGHTAGAVTNGVVEQAPNGKALAIGLLYSQFWLIASLSVSIGFMNLLPIPVLDGGHLLMYAYEAVAKRPLRAEFQAAGFRAGLALILGFMLFAAWNDLNRYDVFKFIGGVFT
;
A
#
# COMPACT_ATOMS: atom_id res chain seq x y z
N MET A 1 5.85 23.18 14.61
CA MET A 1 4.51 23.50 14.06
C MET A 1 4.46 23.38 12.53
N ILE A 2 5.35 24.06 11.79
CA ILE A 2 5.38 24.02 10.30
C ILE A 2 5.59 22.59 9.75
N GLY A 3 6.56 21.82 10.27
CA GLY A 3 6.80 20.45 9.82
C GLY A 3 5.61 19.50 10.02
N PHE A 4 4.85 19.66 11.11
CA PHE A 4 3.62 18.89 11.37
C PHE A 4 2.51 19.24 10.37
N LEU A 5 2.36 20.52 10.02
CA LEU A 5 1.39 20.95 9.03
C LEU A 5 1.73 20.42 7.63
N ILE A 6 3.01 20.48 7.23
CA ILE A 6 3.49 19.92 5.96
C ILE A 6 3.23 18.42 5.90
N MET A 7 3.52 17.70 6.99
CA MET A 7 3.22 16.27 7.11
C MET A 7 1.74 15.97 6.89
N LEU A 8 0.84 16.69 7.57
CA LEU A 8 -0.60 16.46 7.48
C LEU A 8 -1.13 16.77 6.09
N VAL A 9 -0.70 17.89 5.49
CA VAL A 9 -1.09 18.28 4.12
C VAL A 9 -0.58 17.27 3.09
N SER A 10 0.69 16.85 3.20
CA SER A 10 1.27 15.84 2.30
C SER A 10 0.54 14.50 2.41
N LEU A 11 0.27 14.02 3.62
CA LEU A 11 -0.46 12.77 3.85
C LEU A 11 -1.87 12.81 3.25
N VAL A 12 -2.63 13.87 3.55
CA VAL A 12 -3.99 14.07 3.01
C VAL A 12 -3.96 14.12 1.49
N PHE A 13 -2.99 14.83 0.90
CA PHE A 13 -2.84 14.90 -0.55
C PHE A 13 -2.57 13.52 -1.17
N VAL A 14 -1.63 12.73 -0.62
CA VAL A 14 -1.35 11.38 -1.13
C VAL A 14 -2.58 10.49 -1.06
N LEU A 15 -3.22 10.44 0.11
CA LEU A 15 -4.39 9.59 0.31
C LEU A 15 -5.53 10.01 -0.62
N SER A 16 -5.73 11.32 -0.82
CA SER A 16 -6.72 11.83 -1.78
C SER A 16 -6.43 11.32 -3.19
N VAL A 17 -5.18 11.42 -3.66
CA VAL A 17 -4.80 10.97 -5.00
C VAL A 17 -4.99 9.46 -5.14
N VAL A 18 -4.45 8.68 -4.21
CA VAL A 18 -4.48 7.20 -4.29
C VAL A 18 -5.91 6.68 -4.22
N VAL A 19 -6.72 7.14 -3.27
CA VAL A 19 -8.11 6.68 -3.16
C VAL A 19 -8.94 7.16 -4.35
N THR A 20 -8.75 8.39 -4.83
CA THR A 20 -9.47 8.86 -6.03
C THR A 20 -9.18 7.97 -7.24
N VAL A 21 -7.92 7.58 -7.44
CA VAL A 21 -7.55 6.70 -8.57
C VAL A 21 -8.11 5.29 -8.39
N HIS A 22 -8.17 4.79 -7.15
CA HIS A 22 -8.84 3.54 -6.81
C HIS A 22 -10.33 3.57 -7.19
N GLU A 23 -11.07 4.57 -6.71
CA GLU A 23 -12.49 4.76 -7.04
C GLU A 23 -12.69 4.95 -8.55
N LEU A 24 -11.77 5.65 -9.21
CA LEU A 24 -11.79 5.85 -10.64
C LEU A 24 -11.68 4.50 -11.39
N GLY A 25 -10.93 3.53 -10.85
CA GLY A 25 -10.90 2.16 -11.36
C GLY A 25 -12.27 1.50 -11.37
N HIS A 26 -12.99 1.53 -10.25
CA HIS A 26 -14.37 1.03 -10.17
C HIS A 26 -15.30 1.77 -11.13
N TYR A 27 -15.21 3.10 -11.19
CA TYR A 27 -15.99 3.94 -12.09
C TYR A 27 -15.83 3.53 -13.55
N TRP A 28 -14.59 3.45 -14.06
CA TRP A 28 -14.35 3.10 -15.47
C TRP A 28 -14.78 1.67 -15.80
N ALA A 29 -14.54 0.72 -14.90
CA ALA A 29 -14.98 -0.66 -15.10
C ALA A 29 -16.50 -0.79 -15.09
N ALA A 30 -17.19 -0.10 -14.17
CA ALA A 30 -18.64 -0.06 -14.10
C ALA A 30 -19.24 0.58 -15.36
N ARG A 31 -18.65 1.68 -15.84
CA ARG A 31 -19.00 2.32 -17.12
C ARG A 31 -18.83 1.38 -18.30
N ALA A 32 -17.70 0.67 -18.38
CA ALA A 32 -17.43 -0.30 -19.44
C ALA A 32 -18.43 -1.49 -19.42
N CYS A 33 -18.92 -1.87 -18.24
CA CYS A 33 -19.96 -2.89 -18.09
C CYS A 33 -21.38 -2.35 -18.29
N GLY A 34 -21.57 -1.06 -18.55
CA GLY A 34 -22.89 -0.43 -18.68
C GLY A 34 -23.68 -0.43 -17.37
N VAL A 35 -22.99 -0.26 -16.24
CA VAL A 35 -23.62 -0.06 -14.92
C VAL A 35 -23.99 1.41 -14.76
N ALA A 36 -25.20 1.68 -14.28
CA ALA A 36 -25.64 3.02 -13.91
C ALA A 36 -24.94 3.47 -12.62
N ILE A 37 -24.33 4.65 -12.69
CA ILE A 37 -23.62 5.27 -11.57
C ILE A 37 -24.37 6.55 -11.23
N GLU A 38 -24.66 6.74 -9.95
CA GLU A 38 -25.38 7.92 -9.47
C GLU A 38 -24.42 9.02 -9.09
N ARG A 39 -23.34 8.66 -8.37
CA ARG A 39 -22.41 9.63 -7.80
C ARG A 39 -20.98 9.11 -7.80
N PHE A 40 -20.04 10.00 -8.10
CA PHE A 40 -18.61 9.84 -7.87
C PHE A 40 -18.17 10.91 -6.86
N SER A 41 -17.72 10.51 -5.67
CA SER A 41 -17.32 11.43 -4.61
C SER A 41 -15.83 11.32 -4.32
N ILE A 42 -15.14 12.45 -4.37
CA ILE A 42 -13.80 12.63 -3.81
C ILE A 42 -13.98 13.14 -2.38
N GLY A 43 -13.62 12.32 -1.41
CA GLY A 43 -13.85 12.57 0.00
C GLY A 43 -15.25 12.17 0.50
N PHE A 44 -15.48 12.43 1.79
CA PHE A 44 -16.73 12.19 2.51
C PHE A 44 -17.31 13.48 3.11
N GLY A 45 -18.56 13.41 3.56
CA GLY A 45 -19.25 14.51 4.25
C GLY A 45 -20.05 15.41 3.32
N ALA A 46 -20.23 16.67 3.72
CA ALA A 46 -21.03 17.63 2.97
C ALA A 46 -20.34 17.99 1.64
N PRO A 47 -21.08 18.09 0.52
CA PRO A 47 -20.51 18.49 -0.77
C PRO A 47 -20.03 19.95 -0.68
N LEU A 48 -18.75 20.19 -0.99
CA LEU A 48 -18.23 21.53 -1.20
C LEU A 48 -18.62 22.04 -2.58
N ILE A 49 -18.41 21.19 -3.59
CA ILE A 49 -18.74 21.44 -4.98
C ILE A 49 -19.34 20.15 -5.55
N SER A 50 -20.44 20.27 -6.29
CA SER A 50 -21.02 19.16 -7.04
C SER A 50 -21.45 19.61 -8.43
N TRP A 51 -21.33 18.73 -9.41
CA TRP A 51 -21.79 18.95 -10.78
C TRP A 51 -22.24 17.64 -11.41
N ARG A 52 -23.09 17.70 -12.43
CA ARG A 52 -23.49 16.51 -13.19
C ARG A 52 -22.77 16.46 -14.53
N ASP A 53 -22.23 15.30 -14.88
CA ASP A 53 -21.63 15.08 -16.19
C ASP A 53 -22.69 14.82 -17.27
N LYS A 54 -22.23 14.73 -18.53
CA LYS A 54 -23.09 14.44 -19.69
C LYS A 54 -23.80 13.07 -19.62
N HIS A 55 -23.40 12.20 -18.71
CA HIS A 55 -23.98 10.88 -18.51
C HIS A 55 -24.90 10.83 -17.29
N GLY A 56 -25.14 11.98 -16.64
CA GLY A 56 -26.01 12.10 -15.47
C GLY A 56 -25.33 11.72 -14.15
N VAL A 57 -24.04 11.43 -14.13
CA VAL A 57 -23.30 11.12 -12.89
C VAL A 57 -23.04 12.41 -12.13
N GLU A 58 -23.39 12.43 -10.85
CA GLU A 58 -23.03 13.52 -9.95
C GLU A 58 -21.58 13.37 -9.48
N TRP A 59 -20.72 14.29 -9.90
CA TRP A 59 -19.36 14.43 -9.40
C TRP A 59 -19.39 15.36 -8.20
N CYS A 60 -18.76 14.93 -7.10
CA CYS A 60 -18.76 15.66 -5.83
C CYS A 60 -17.34 15.73 -5.27
N VAL A 61 -16.94 16.92 -4.82
CA VAL A 61 -15.78 17.11 -3.94
C VAL A 61 -16.33 17.45 -2.56
N ALA A 62 -16.10 16.58 -1.59
CA ALA A 62 -16.67 16.70 -0.25
C ALA A 62 -15.71 17.36 0.75
N SER A 63 -16.24 17.76 1.90
CA SER A 63 -15.49 18.53 2.91
C SER A 63 -14.37 17.75 3.61
N ILE A 64 -14.45 16.43 3.65
CA ILE A 64 -13.45 15.56 4.27
C ILE A 64 -12.65 14.87 3.17
N PRO A 65 -11.39 15.26 2.88
CA PRO A 65 -10.58 14.72 1.79
C PRO A 65 -10.00 13.32 2.08
N LEU A 66 -10.51 12.62 3.08
CA LEU A 66 -10.01 11.31 3.51
C LEU A 66 -10.86 10.20 2.89
N GLY A 67 -10.61 9.90 1.61
CA GLY A 67 -11.22 8.79 0.90
C GLY A 67 -12.06 9.20 -0.30
N GLY A 68 -13.04 8.38 -0.65
CA GLY A 68 -13.92 8.58 -1.80
C GLY A 68 -14.85 7.37 -1.94
N TYR A 69 -15.84 7.49 -2.83
CA TYR A 69 -16.69 6.36 -3.18
C TYR A 69 -17.33 6.55 -4.55
N VAL A 70 -17.58 5.43 -5.24
CA VAL A 70 -18.50 5.35 -6.38
C VAL A 70 -19.82 4.75 -5.92
N ARG A 71 -20.91 5.49 -6.08
CA ARG A 71 -22.26 5.01 -5.77
C ARG A 71 -22.93 4.49 -7.04
N PHE A 72 -23.20 3.18 -7.08
CA PHE A 72 -23.97 2.57 -8.15
C PHE A 72 -25.48 2.75 -7.92
N ALA A 73 -26.25 2.73 -9.00
CA ALA A 73 -27.71 2.79 -8.90
C ALA A 73 -28.24 1.58 -8.11
N GLY A 74 -29.10 1.86 -7.13
CA GLY A 74 -29.66 0.85 -6.22
C GLY A 74 -28.81 0.55 -4.98
N ASP A 75 -27.63 1.16 -4.79
CA ASP A 75 -26.86 1.08 -3.55
C ASP A 75 -27.34 2.14 -2.53
N GLU A 76 -28.61 2.07 -2.12
CA GLU A 76 -29.18 3.06 -1.18
C GLU A 76 -28.68 2.89 0.27
N ASN A 77 -28.15 1.72 0.63
CA ASN A 77 -27.61 1.45 1.96
C ASN A 77 -26.25 0.74 1.89
N ALA A 78 -25.15 1.50 1.88
CA ALA A 78 -23.78 0.96 1.97
C ALA A 78 -23.53 0.07 3.22
N ALA A 79 -24.44 0.12 4.21
CA ALA A 79 -24.37 -0.68 5.44
C ALA A 79 -25.26 -1.93 5.44
N SER A 80 -26.15 -2.12 4.46
CA SER A 80 -27.08 -3.24 4.41
C SER A 80 -26.92 -4.00 3.11
N VAL A 81 -26.39 -5.22 3.22
CA VAL A 81 -26.34 -6.17 2.12
C VAL A 81 -27.78 -6.55 1.76
N PRO A 82 -28.25 -6.29 0.53
CA PRO A 82 -29.60 -6.70 0.11
C PRO A 82 -29.73 -8.22 0.15
N ASP A 83 -30.77 -8.77 0.78
CA ASP A 83 -31.11 -10.19 0.66
C ASP A 83 -31.77 -10.49 -0.70
N GLN A 84 -31.90 -11.76 -1.08
CA GLN A 84 -32.57 -12.17 -2.32
C GLN A 84 -33.99 -11.60 -2.44
N ASN A 85 -34.74 -11.57 -1.35
CA ASN A 85 -36.07 -10.99 -1.33
C ASN A 85 -36.04 -9.47 -1.61
N ASP A 86 -35.02 -8.77 -1.10
CA ASP A 86 -34.82 -7.34 -1.36
C ASP A 86 -34.42 -7.10 -2.83
N LEU A 87 -33.58 -7.97 -3.39
CA LEU A 87 -33.17 -7.92 -4.78
C LEU A 87 -34.33 -8.19 -5.75
N ASP A 88 -35.22 -9.14 -5.44
CA ASP A 88 -36.41 -9.42 -6.26
C ASP A 88 -37.44 -8.28 -6.15
N ALA A 89 -37.63 -7.71 -4.96
CA ALA A 89 -38.44 -6.52 -4.78
C ALA A 89 -37.88 -5.33 -5.57
N MET A 90 -36.56 -5.09 -5.47
CA MET A 90 -35.86 -4.04 -6.21
C MET A 90 -35.97 -4.26 -7.73
N ARG A 91 -35.81 -5.50 -8.21
CA ARG A 91 -35.99 -5.83 -9.63
C ARG A 91 -37.39 -5.46 -10.11
N ASN A 92 -38.42 -5.83 -9.36
CA ASN A 92 -39.81 -5.53 -9.74
C ASN A 92 -40.09 -4.03 -9.72
N GLU A 93 -39.53 -3.30 -8.76
CA GLU A 93 -39.69 -1.85 -8.69
C GLU A 93 -39.01 -1.13 -9.84
N ILE A 94 -37.77 -1.52 -10.19
CA ILE A 94 -37.05 -0.99 -11.35
C ILE A 94 -37.84 -1.25 -12.64
N ARG A 95 -38.37 -2.46 -12.81
CA ARG A 95 -39.20 -2.80 -13.98
C ARG A 95 -40.42 -1.91 -14.12
N ARG A 96 -41.10 -1.59 -13.01
CA ARG A 96 -42.27 -0.71 -13.02
C ARG A 96 -41.89 0.74 -13.36
N ARG A 97 -40.78 1.22 -12.80
CA ARG A 97 -40.39 2.64 -12.90
C ARG A 97 -39.68 2.98 -14.21
N GLU A 98 -38.79 2.10 -14.66
CA GLU A 98 -37.83 2.39 -15.74
C GLU A 98 -37.90 1.37 -16.89
N GLY A 99 -38.71 0.31 -16.76
CA GLY A 99 -38.87 -0.76 -17.75
C GLY A 99 -37.91 -1.94 -17.56
N ASP A 100 -38.14 -3.02 -18.31
CA ASP A 100 -37.39 -4.27 -18.17
C ASP A 100 -35.89 -4.15 -18.50
N GLU A 101 -35.54 -3.31 -19.48
CA GLU A 101 -34.15 -3.11 -19.90
C GLU A 101 -33.31 -2.41 -18.83
N ALA A 102 -33.94 -1.62 -17.95
CA ALA A 102 -33.24 -0.85 -16.93
C ALA A 102 -32.61 -1.75 -15.86
N VAL A 103 -33.19 -2.92 -15.56
CA VAL A 103 -32.66 -3.89 -14.58
C VAL A 103 -31.22 -4.27 -14.91
N ASN A 104 -30.92 -4.44 -16.20
CA ASN A 104 -29.57 -4.81 -16.66
C ASN A 104 -28.54 -3.71 -16.43
N ARG A 105 -28.93 -2.48 -16.07
CA ARG A 105 -28.01 -1.38 -15.76
C ARG A 105 -27.63 -1.34 -14.28
N TYR A 106 -28.33 -2.05 -13.41
CA TYR A 106 -28.04 -2.07 -11.97
C TYR A 106 -26.94 -3.08 -11.65
N PHE A 107 -26.01 -2.70 -10.76
CA PHE A 107 -24.82 -3.49 -10.44
C PHE A 107 -25.16 -4.90 -9.94
N HIS A 108 -26.13 -5.00 -9.02
CA HIS A 108 -26.52 -6.26 -8.37
C HIS A 108 -27.03 -7.33 -9.33
N PHE A 109 -27.56 -6.95 -10.50
CA PHE A 109 -28.09 -7.87 -11.51
C PHE A 109 -27.12 -8.15 -12.65
N LYS A 110 -25.91 -7.57 -12.63
CA LYS A 110 -24.88 -7.91 -13.62
C LYS A 110 -24.37 -9.34 -13.43
N PRO A 111 -23.89 -10.00 -14.50
CA PRO A 111 -23.19 -11.26 -14.39
C PRO A 111 -22.04 -11.22 -13.37
N VAL A 112 -21.81 -12.33 -12.66
CA VAL A 112 -20.77 -12.46 -11.62
C VAL A 112 -19.41 -11.96 -12.11
N TRP A 113 -19.03 -12.30 -13.35
CA TRP A 113 -17.74 -11.88 -13.92
C TRP A 113 -17.62 -10.36 -14.11
N GLN A 114 -18.72 -9.66 -14.41
CA GLN A 114 -18.73 -8.19 -14.51
C GLN A 114 -18.59 -7.55 -13.13
N ARG A 115 -19.31 -8.06 -12.13
CA ARG A 115 -19.18 -7.59 -10.75
C ARG A 115 -17.77 -7.85 -10.20
N ALA A 116 -17.19 -9.01 -10.51
CA ALA A 116 -15.82 -9.33 -10.15
C ALA A 116 -14.80 -8.43 -10.87
N PHE A 117 -15.00 -8.16 -12.17
CA PHE A 117 -14.16 -7.22 -12.91
C PHE A 117 -14.20 -5.81 -12.31
N ILE A 118 -15.38 -5.31 -11.96
CA ILE A 118 -15.55 -4.02 -11.30
C ILE A 118 -14.84 -4.01 -9.94
N ALA A 119 -14.99 -5.05 -9.13
CA ALA A 119 -14.32 -5.14 -7.82
C ALA A 119 -12.79 -5.21 -7.94
N VAL A 120 -12.23 -5.92 -8.92
CA VAL A 120 -10.76 -5.94 -9.15
C VAL A 120 -10.23 -4.62 -9.73
N ALA A 121 -11.07 -3.86 -10.44
CA ALA A 121 -10.63 -2.68 -11.17
C ALA A 121 -10.06 -1.56 -10.28
N GLY A 122 -10.59 -1.37 -9.07
CA GLY A 122 -10.05 -0.40 -8.12
C GLY A 122 -8.61 -0.74 -7.70
N PRO A 123 -8.35 -1.93 -7.14
CA PRO A 123 -6.99 -2.38 -6.82
C PRO A 123 -6.04 -2.38 -8.02
N MET A 124 -6.52 -2.78 -9.21
CA MET A 124 -5.72 -2.72 -10.43
C MET A 124 -5.34 -1.29 -10.82
N ALA A 125 -6.25 -0.32 -10.69
CA ALA A 125 -5.95 1.09 -10.95
C ALA A 125 -4.83 1.60 -10.05
N ASN A 126 -4.80 1.17 -8.78
CA ASN A 126 -3.70 1.48 -7.87
C ASN A 126 -2.36 0.88 -8.29
N PHE A 127 -2.32 -0.37 -8.76
CA PHE A 127 -1.09 -0.94 -9.27
C PHE A 127 -0.62 -0.24 -10.55
N ILE A 128 -1.54 0.12 -11.45
CA ILE A 128 -1.23 0.90 -12.66
C ILE A 128 -0.65 2.26 -12.27
N LEU A 129 -1.28 2.97 -11.33
CA LEU A 129 -0.77 4.24 -10.80
C LEU A 129 0.65 4.09 -10.26
N ALA A 130 0.89 3.06 -9.44
CA ALA A 130 2.21 2.81 -8.87
C ALA A 130 3.27 2.55 -9.95
N ILE A 131 2.96 1.74 -10.97
CA ILE A 131 3.88 1.48 -12.10
C ILE A 131 4.21 2.77 -12.84
N LEU A 132 3.20 3.59 -13.15
CA LEU A 132 3.40 4.84 -13.87
C LEU A 132 4.24 5.83 -13.06
N VAL A 133 3.95 5.98 -11.77
CA VAL A 133 4.69 6.89 -10.88
C VAL A 133 6.12 6.41 -10.66
N PHE A 134 6.35 5.12 -10.44
CA PHE A 134 7.71 4.57 -10.35
C PHE A 134 8.48 4.72 -11.67
N ALA A 135 7.84 4.54 -12.82
CA ALA A 135 8.49 4.76 -14.11
C ALA A 135 8.93 6.22 -14.27
N VAL A 136 8.09 7.18 -13.87
CA VAL A 136 8.45 8.62 -13.84
C VAL A 136 9.64 8.86 -12.91
N ILE A 137 9.65 8.22 -11.73
CA ILE A 137 10.77 8.32 -10.79
C ILE A 137 12.07 7.79 -11.42
N LEU A 138 12.04 6.59 -11.99
CA LEU A 138 13.21 5.93 -12.57
C LEU A 138 13.80 6.67 -13.77
N VAL A 139 12.95 7.31 -14.58
CA VAL A 139 13.39 8.14 -15.72
C VAL A 139 13.96 9.47 -15.23
N SER A 140 13.28 10.15 -14.31
CA SER A 140 13.59 11.53 -13.95
C SER A 140 14.74 11.63 -12.93
N PHE A 141 14.77 10.72 -11.96
CA PHE A 141 15.71 10.73 -10.85
C PHE A 141 16.76 9.61 -10.96
N GLY A 142 16.45 8.56 -11.73
CA GLY A 142 17.27 7.35 -11.78
C GLY A 142 17.08 6.47 -10.54
N ALA A 143 17.71 5.31 -10.57
CA ALA A 143 17.87 4.48 -9.38
C ALA A 143 19.20 4.82 -8.71
N GLN A 144 19.16 5.24 -7.44
CA GLN A 144 20.35 5.32 -6.60
C GLN A 144 20.84 3.89 -6.31
N LYS A 145 21.78 3.39 -7.10
CA LYS A 145 22.45 2.12 -6.83
C LYS A 145 23.69 2.39 -5.99
N THR A 146 23.54 2.33 -4.67
CA THR A 146 24.71 2.23 -3.79
C THR A 146 25.48 0.96 -4.08
N SER A 147 26.79 0.98 -3.82
CA SER A 147 27.66 -0.16 -4.07
C SER A 147 27.15 -1.40 -3.33
N THR A 148 26.98 -2.51 -4.06
CA THR A 148 26.71 -3.82 -3.44
C THR A 148 27.98 -4.46 -2.88
N THR A 149 29.13 -3.77 -2.98
CA THR A 149 30.39 -4.19 -2.39
C THR A 149 30.38 -3.96 -0.88
N VAL A 150 30.74 -5.01 -0.15
CA VAL A 150 30.96 -4.96 1.30
C VAL A 150 32.19 -4.10 1.58
N GLY A 151 31.99 -2.98 2.26
CA GLY A 151 33.09 -2.10 2.71
C GLY A 151 33.66 -2.55 4.04
N GLU A 152 32.78 -2.88 4.99
CA GLU A 152 33.17 -3.30 6.34
C GLU A 152 32.25 -4.44 6.81
N VAL A 153 32.84 -5.39 7.53
CA VAL A 153 32.13 -6.44 8.26
C VAL A 153 32.36 -6.22 9.74
N VAL A 154 31.30 -5.91 10.47
CA VAL A 154 31.40 -5.60 11.91
C VAL A 154 31.69 -6.89 12.68
N ALA A 155 32.71 -6.86 13.53
CA ALA A 155 33.11 -8.02 14.34
C ALA A 155 31.98 -8.50 15.27
N GLY A 156 31.88 -9.82 15.47
CA GLY A 156 30.86 -10.42 16.36
C GLY A 156 29.42 -10.38 15.82
N THR A 157 29.24 -10.07 14.54
CA THR A 157 27.92 -10.06 13.87
C THR A 157 27.68 -11.32 13.05
N PRO A 158 26.42 -11.63 12.67
CA PRO A 158 26.13 -12.77 11.81
C PRO A 158 26.90 -12.76 10.48
N ALA A 159 27.19 -11.59 9.89
CA ALA A 159 28.03 -11.47 8.71
C ALA A 159 29.46 -11.97 8.95
N ALA A 160 30.05 -11.62 10.10
CA ALA A 160 31.39 -12.08 10.46
C ALA A 160 31.43 -13.60 10.63
N VAL A 161 30.41 -14.17 11.29
CA VAL A 161 30.28 -15.62 11.51
C VAL A 161 30.07 -16.38 10.19
N ALA A 162 29.28 -15.82 9.28
CA ALA A 162 29.04 -16.39 7.96
C ALA A 162 30.24 -16.28 7.00
N GLY A 163 31.30 -15.55 7.39
CA GLY A 163 32.54 -15.47 6.63
C GLY A 163 32.52 -14.44 5.49
N PHE A 164 31.69 -13.41 5.57
CA PHE A 164 31.79 -12.24 4.70
C PHE A 164 33.14 -11.54 4.87
N LYS A 165 33.66 -10.95 3.79
CA LYS A 165 34.90 -10.20 3.79
C LYS A 165 34.72 -8.84 3.11
N PRO A 166 35.44 -7.80 3.55
CA PRO A 166 35.55 -6.56 2.79
C PRO A 166 35.99 -6.86 1.35
N GLY A 167 35.34 -6.21 0.38
CA GLY A 167 35.55 -6.43 -1.06
C GLY A 167 34.58 -7.42 -1.71
N ASP A 168 33.82 -8.21 -0.94
CA ASP A 168 32.78 -9.09 -1.50
C ASP A 168 31.71 -8.27 -2.22
N VAL A 169 31.33 -8.66 -3.45
CA VAL A 169 30.23 -8.03 -4.18
C VAL A 169 28.98 -8.89 -4.05
N ILE A 170 27.94 -8.37 -3.39
CA ILE A 170 26.72 -9.14 -3.17
C ILE A 170 25.88 -9.12 -4.45
N LEU A 171 25.66 -10.29 -5.04
CA LEU A 171 24.92 -10.47 -6.29
C LEU A 171 23.45 -10.85 -6.05
N LYS A 172 23.21 -11.76 -5.09
CA LYS A 172 21.87 -12.25 -4.74
C LYS A 172 21.73 -12.52 -3.25
N ALA A 173 20.50 -12.41 -2.77
CA ALA A 173 20.05 -12.92 -1.48
C ALA A 173 18.85 -13.84 -1.74
N ASP A 174 19.01 -15.14 -1.45
CA ASP A 174 18.15 -16.22 -1.90
C ASP A 174 17.92 -16.15 -3.42
N ASN A 175 16.65 -16.08 -3.85
CA ASN A 175 16.25 -15.93 -5.25
C ASN A 175 16.13 -14.46 -5.70
N ARG A 176 16.51 -13.49 -4.87
CA ARG A 176 16.41 -12.05 -5.18
C ARG A 176 17.74 -11.50 -5.66
N LYS A 177 17.75 -10.89 -6.85
CA LYS A 177 18.90 -10.12 -7.34
C LYS A 177 19.04 -8.84 -6.52
N ILE A 178 20.24 -8.57 -6.03
CA ILE A 178 20.56 -7.36 -5.29
C ILE A 178 21.10 -6.31 -6.26
N ARG A 179 20.52 -5.11 -6.25
CA ARG A 179 20.90 -4.00 -7.15
C ARG A 179 21.55 -2.85 -6.39
N SER A 180 21.28 -2.75 -5.08
CA SER A 180 21.82 -1.73 -4.21
C SER A 180 22.08 -2.29 -2.81
N PHE A 181 22.89 -1.59 -2.01
CA PHE A 181 23.05 -1.92 -0.60
C PHE A 181 21.77 -1.70 0.20
N GLN A 182 20.93 -0.74 -0.19
CA GLN A 182 19.62 -0.54 0.43
C GLN A 182 18.70 -1.75 0.24
N ASP A 183 18.79 -2.45 -0.90
CA ASP A 183 18.03 -3.68 -1.13
C ASP A 183 18.41 -4.74 -0.09
N ILE A 184 19.71 -4.85 0.23
CA ILE A 184 20.23 -5.77 1.24
C ILE A 184 19.68 -5.40 2.60
N GLN A 185 19.80 -4.12 2.99
CA GLN A 185 19.32 -3.64 4.28
C GLN A 185 17.81 -3.90 4.45
N GLY A 186 16.99 -3.55 3.46
CA GLY A 186 15.55 -3.79 3.49
C GLY A 186 15.20 -5.29 3.51
N TYR A 187 15.92 -6.10 2.75
CA TYR A 187 15.69 -7.55 2.68
C TYR A 187 16.03 -8.26 4.00
N VAL A 188 17.16 -7.89 4.61
CA VAL A 188 17.67 -8.39 5.90
C VAL A 188 16.80 -7.92 7.06
N ALA A 189 16.37 -6.65 7.06
CA ALA A 189 15.60 -6.06 8.15
C ALA A 189 14.31 -6.85 8.45
N LEU A 190 13.66 -7.40 7.43
CA LEU A 190 12.42 -8.17 7.56
C LEU A 190 12.64 -9.67 7.82
N ARG A 191 13.89 -10.14 7.84
CA ARG A 191 14.29 -11.56 7.92
C ARG A 191 15.08 -11.90 9.17
N ALA A 192 14.81 -11.20 10.28
CA ALA A 192 15.36 -11.58 11.57
C ALA A 192 15.07 -13.05 11.91
N ASN A 193 16.09 -13.76 12.36
CA ASN A 193 16.09 -15.18 12.73
C ASN A 193 15.78 -16.16 11.58
N LEU A 194 15.90 -15.72 10.32
CA LEU A 194 15.78 -16.59 9.15
C LEU A 194 17.12 -16.69 8.41
N PRO A 195 17.61 -17.89 8.06
CA PRO A 195 18.81 -18.00 7.25
C PRO A 195 18.55 -17.45 5.85
N ILE A 196 19.53 -16.70 5.34
CA ILE A 196 19.53 -16.15 3.99
C ILE A 196 20.76 -16.69 3.27
N ASP A 197 20.57 -17.25 2.07
CA ASP A 197 21.68 -17.66 1.22
C ASP A 197 22.15 -16.48 0.36
N PHE A 198 23.37 -16.00 0.57
CA PHE A 198 23.95 -14.92 -0.21
C PHE A 198 24.88 -15.47 -1.27
N ALA A 199 24.63 -15.13 -2.54
CA ALA A 199 25.61 -15.32 -3.61
C ALA A 199 26.47 -14.06 -3.69
N VAL A 200 27.75 -14.18 -3.36
CA VAL A 200 28.74 -13.09 -3.43
C VAL A 200 29.81 -13.39 -4.46
N GLU A 201 30.28 -12.37 -5.14
CA GLU A 201 31.48 -12.45 -5.96
C GLU A 201 32.70 -12.09 -5.11
N ARG A 202 33.64 -13.03 -5.00
CA ARG A 202 34.91 -12.87 -4.32
C ARG A 202 36.02 -13.30 -5.26
N GLU A 203 36.92 -12.37 -5.60
CA GLU A 203 38.05 -12.62 -6.51
C GLU A 203 37.62 -13.25 -7.85
N GLY A 204 36.49 -12.79 -8.41
CA GLY A 204 35.95 -13.28 -9.69
C GLY A 204 35.25 -14.64 -9.62
N ARG A 205 35.05 -15.22 -8.44
CA ARG A 205 34.30 -16.46 -8.23
C ARG A 205 33.02 -16.20 -7.43
N THR A 206 31.94 -16.89 -7.78
CA THR A 206 30.71 -16.88 -6.97
C THR A 206 30.87 -17.81 -5.77
N VAL A 207 30.70 -17.27 -4.57
CA VAL A 207 30.71 -17.99 -3.29
C VAL A 207 29.34 -17.85 -2.66
N HIS A 208 28.80 -18.96 -2.14
CA HIS A 208 27.56 -18.96 -1.37
C HIS A 208 27.88 -18.86 0.12
N LEU A 209 27.28 -17.88 0.80
CA LEU A 209 27.41 -17.64 2.23
C LEU A 209 26.03 -17.62 2.86
N THR A 210 25.75 -18.56 3.76
CA THR A 210 24.50 -18.56 4.51
C THR A 210 24.66 -17.76 5.79
N ALA A 211 23.81 -16.75 6.00
CA ALA A 211 23.85 -15.93 7.19
C ALA A 211 22.45 -15.68 7.75
N THR A 212 22.34 -15.73 9.09
CA THR A 212 21.06 -15.56 9.78
C THR A 212 21.06 -14.21 10.50
N PRO A 213 20.28 -13.21 10.04
CA PRO A 213 20.21 -11.91 10.71
C PRO A 213 19.68 -12.05 12.13
N ARG A 214 20.28 -11.33 13.07
CA ARG A 214 19.82 -11.30 14.47
C ARG A 214 18.76 -10.22 14.64
N LEU A 215 17.70 -10.50 15.40
CA LEU A 215 16.76 -9.46 15.80
C LEU A 215 17.44 -8.50 16.78
N VAL A 216 17.48 -7.21 16.44
CA VAL A 216 18.01 -6.15 17.31
C VAL A 216 17.01 -5.00 17.42
N GLU A 217 16.94 -4.40 18.60
CA GLU A 217 16.20 -3.16 18.80
C GLU A 217 17.12 -1.98 18.48
N ARG A 218 16.62 -1.05 17.66
CA ARG A 218 17.31 0.17 17.26
C ARG A 218 16.39 1.35 17.48
N GLN A 219 16.95 2.44 17.98
CA GLN A 219 16.29 3.73 17.97
C GLN A 219 16.52 4.35 16.60
N ASN A 220 15.45 4.44 15.82
CA ASN A 220 15.45 5.11 14.53
C ASN A 220 14.92 6.54 14.74
N GLU A 221 15.67 7.53 14.29
CA GLU A 221 15.30 8.95 14.39
C GLU A 221 13.95 9.24 13.71
N ILE A 222 13.58 8.44 12.70
CA ILE A 222 12.36 8.57 11.90
C ILE A 222 11.22 7.72 12.46
N SER A 223 11.50 6.52 12.96
CA SER A 223 10.46 5.53 13.28
C SER A 223 10.31 5.23 14.77
N GLY A 224 11.09 5.89 15.63
CA GLY A 224 11.16 5.56 17.05
C GLY A 224 11.87 4.22 17.29
N ARG A 225 11.46 3.49 18.33
CA ARG A 225 12.01 2.15 18.62
C ARG A 225 11.48 1.12 17.63
N VAL A 226 12.37 0.51 16.85
CA VAL A 226 12.06 -0.53 15.86
C VAL A 226 12.92 -1.78 16.10
N LYS A 227 12.37 -2.98 15.88
CA LYS A 227 13.16 -4.23 15.96
C LYS A 227 13.36 -4.79 14.55
N ILE A 228 14.59 -4.83 14.09
CA ILE A 228 14.93 -5.22 12.72
C ILE A 228 15.95 -6.36 12.73
N GLY A 229 15.98 -7.12 11.65
CA GLY A 229 17.09 -8.03 11.38
C GLY A 229 18.36 -7.24 11.11
N GLU A 230 19.44 -7.58 11.81
CA GLU A 230 20.77 -7.02 11.58
C GLU A 230 21.75 -8.12 11.19
N LEU A 231 22.49 -7.86 10.10
CA LEU A 231 23.54 -8.76 9.61
C LEU A 231 24.94 -8.27 9.97
N GLY A 232 25.16 -6.95 10.06
CA GLY A 232 26.48 -6.37 10.39
C GLY A 232 27.37 -6.04 9.19
N LEU A 233 26.78 -5.77 8.02
CA LEU A 233 27.50 -5.29 6.84
C LEU A 233 27.39 -3.77 6.72
N ARG A 234 28.44 -3.12 6.23
CA ARG A 234 28.41 -1.73 5.75
C ARG A 234 28.83 -1.66 4.28
N SER A 235 28.18 -0.78 3.52
CA SER A 235 28.50 -0.54 2.11
C SER A 235 29.89 0.06 1.98
N ALA A 236 30.65 -0.36 0.97
CA ALA A 236 31.79 0.40 0.52
C ALA A 236 31.34 1.77 0.00
N PRO A 237 32.15 2.84 0.15
CA PRO A 237 31.88 4.12 -0.50
C PRO A 237 31.79 3.93 -2.01
N GLY A 238 30.78 4.54 -2.62
CA GLY A 238 30.55 4.43 -4.05
C GLY A 238 29.10 4.07 -4.36
N GLY A 239 28.65 4.55 -5.50
CA GLY A 239 27.34 4.29 -6.04
C GLY A 239 27.28 4.86 -7.45
N ARG A 240 26.54 4.20 -8.33
CA ARG A 240 26.29 4.71 -9.68
C ARG A 240 24.83 5.12 -9.75
N PHE A 241 24.60 6.33 -10.22
CA PHE A 241 23.28 6.71 -10.68
C PHE A 241 23.07 6.07 -12.04
N GLU A 242 22.24 5.05 -12.09
CA GLU A 242 21.79 4.50 -13.36
C GLU A 242 20.37 4.98 -13.60
N ARG A 243 20.19 5.78 -14.66
CA ARG A 243 18.87 6.17 -15.13
C ARG A 243 18.33 5.07 -16.03
N SER A 244 17.10 4.65 -15.77
CA SER A 244 16.40 3.78 -16.71
C SER A 244 16.11 4.54 -17.99
N SER A 245 16.22 3.84 -19.12
CA SER A 245 15.73 4.37 -20.39
C SER A 245 14.20 4.49 -20.35
N LEU A 246 13.62 5.38 -21.16
CA LEU A 246 12.16 5.51 -21.28
C LEU A 246 11.47 4.16 -21.62
N LEU A 247 12.15 3.32 -22.40
CA LEU A 247 11.64 2.01 -22.83
C LEU A 247 11.72 0.95 -21.72
N SER A 248 12.75 1.01 -20.86
CA SER A 248 12.92 0.06 -19.75
C SER A 248 12.17 0.47 -18.48
N ALA A 249 11.74 1.73 -18.37
CA ALA A 249 11.14 2.29 -17.16
C ALA A 249 9.86 1.56 -16.71
N ILE A 250 8.98 1.18 -17.63
CA ILE A 250 7.74 0.45 -17.29
C ILE A 250 8.05 -0.99 -16.82
N PRO A 251 8.86 -1.80 -17.54
CA PRO A 251 9.33 -3.08 -17.01
C PRO A 251 10.02 -2.97 -15.66
N ASP A 252 10.92 -2.01 -15.49
CA ASP A 252 11.66 -1.81 -14.24
C ASP A 252 10.71 -1.45 -13.09
N ALA A 253 9.78 -0.51 -13.31
CA ALA A 253 8.76 -0.12 -12.35
C ALA A 253 7.80 -1.28 -12.00
N THR A 254 7.48 -2.13 -12.97
CA THR A 254 6.67 -3.33 -12.72
C THR A 254 7.40 -4.30 -11.78
N VAL A 255 8.71 -4.46 -11.93
CA VAL A 255 9.52 -5.26 -11.01
C VAL A 255 9.54 -4.63 -9.61
N GLU A 256 9.64 -3.30 -9.49
CA GLU A 256 9.58 -2.61 -8.19
C GLU A 256 8.23 -2.86 -7.48
N VAL A 257 7.10 -2.73 -8.20
CA VAL A 257 5.77 -3.02 -7.66
C VAL A 257 5.66 -4.48 -7.24
N TRP A 258 6.14 -5.43 -8.04
CA TRP A 258 6.12 -6.85 -7.71
C TRP A 258 6.97 -7.19 -6.47
N ASP A 259 8.16 -6.61 -6.37
CA ASP A 259 9.04 -6.76 -5.21
C ASP A 259 8.40 -6.18 -3.94
N MET A 260 7.69 -5.06 -4.07
CA MET A 260 6.94 -4.47 -2.97
C MET A 260 5.76 -5.36 -2.53
N ILE A 261 4.98 -5.90 -3.46
CA ILE A 261 3.89 -6.85 -3.17
C ILE A 261 4.43 -8.08 -2.43
N LYS A 262 5.52 -8.71 -2.92
CA LYS A 262 6.16 -9.84 -2.23
C LYS A 262 6.62 -9.48 -0.82
N THR A 263 7.13 -8.26 -0.65
CA THR A 263 7.62 -7.77 0.64
C THR A 263 6.47 -7.60 1.63
N ILE A 264 5.36 -6.98 1.20
CA ILE A 264 4.14 -6.82 2.01
C ILE A 264 3.58 -8.19 2.38
N ALA A 265 3.42 -9.10 1.41
CA ALA A 265 2.90 -10.44 1.63
C ALA A 265 3.77 -11.25 2.62
N PHE A 266 5.10 -11.17 2.45
CA PHE A 266 6.05 -11.82 3.35
C PHE A 266 5.94 -11.27 4.78
N TYR A 267 5.92 -9.94 4.94
CA TYR A 267 5.79 -9.30 6.24
C TYR A 267 4.46 -9.65 6.93
N LEU A 268 3.35 -9.56 6.20
CA LEU A 268 2.03 -9.93 6.70
C LEU A 268 1.98 -11.41 7.12
N GLY A 269 2.54 -12.32 6.32
CA GLY A 269 2.63 -13.74 6.67
C GLY A 269 3.39 -13.99 7.97
N ARG A 270 4.55 -13.35 8.14
CA ARG A 270 5.34 -13.47 9.38
C ARG A 270 4.63 -12.90 10.60
N LEU A 271 3.90 -11.80 10.42
CA LEU A 271 3.09 -11.19 11.47
C LEU A 271 1.95 -12.13 11.91
N LEU A 272 1.22 -12.70 10.96
CA LEU A 272 0.13 -13.65 11.24
C LEU A 272 0.62 -14.94 11.91
N MET A 273 1.84 -15.39 11.58
CA MET A 273 2.49 -16.54 12.21
C MET A 273 3.12 -16.23 13.58
N GLY A 274 3.01 -15.00 14.08
CA GLY A 274 3.59 -14.59 15.37
C GLY A 274 5.12 -14.53 15.38
N GLN A 275 5.77 -14.51 14.21
CA GLN A 275 7.23 -14.47 14.09
C GLN A 275 7.80 -13.04 14.17
N LEU A 276 6.94 -12.04 14.01
CA LEU A 276 7.27 -10.64 14.17
C LEU A 276 6.39 -10.04 15.28
N PRO A 277 6.95 -9.19 16.14
CA PRO A 277 6.18 -8.61 17.22
C PRO A 277 5.18 -7.59 16.65
N ALA A 278 3.93 -7.68 17.09
CA ALA A 278 2.82 -6.85 16.59
C ALA A 278 2.94 -5.37 17.00
N ASP A 279 3.83 -5.07 17.96
CA ASP A 279 4.24 -3.70 18.33
C ASP A 279 4.97 -2.95 17.20
N GLN A 280 5.15 -3.58 16.03
CA GLN A 280 5.73 -2.98 14.84
C GLN A 280 4.72 -2.45 13.83
N ILE A 281 3.44 -2.76 13.99
CA ILE A 281 2.41 -2.29 13.06
C ILE A 281 2.19 -0.80 13.26
N SER A 282 2.53 -0.01 12.24
CA SER A 282 2.25 1.42 12.23
C SER A 282 0.81 1.69 11.77
N GLY A 283 0.11 2.56 12.47
CA GLY A 283 -1.18 3.12 12.05
C GLY A 283 -1.01 4.40 11.23
N ILE A 284 -2.09 5.20 11.17
CA ILE A 284 -2.12 6.47 10.44
C ILE A 284 -1.10 7.46 11.02
N ILE A 285 -0.89 7.45 12.34
CA ILE A 285 0.06 8.34 13.01
C ILE A 285 1.49 7.97 12.62
N GLY A 286 1.83 6.68 12.62
CA GLY A 286 3.15 6.21 12.21
C GLY A 286 3.46 6.43 10.73
N ILE A 287 2.46 6.28 9.85
CA ILE A 287 2.58 6.65 8.43
C ILE A 287 2.84 8.16 8.31
N GLY A 288 2.09 8.99 9.02
CA GLY A 288 2.31 10.43 9.09
C GLY A 288 3.73 10.77 9.54
N HIS A 289 4.18 10.23 10.66
CA HIS A 289 5.51 10.49 11.19
C HIS A 289 6.62 10.10 10.20
N THR A 290 6.48 8.96 9.53
CA THR A 290 7.42 8.50 8.51
C THR A 290 7.45 9.44 7.30
N ALA A 291 6.28 9.87 6.81
CA ALA A 291 6.17 10.84 5.71
C ALA A 291 6.78 12.21 6.08
N GLY A 292 6.53 12.67 7.32
CA GLY A 292 7.09 13.92 7.85
C GLY A 292 8.60 13.87 7.99
N ALA A 293 9.15 12.77 8.49
CA ALA A 293 10.59 12.61 8.66
C ALA A 293 11.35 12.51 7.33
N VAL A 294 10.79 11.81 6.33
CA VAL A 294 11.33 11.82 4.96
C VAL A 294 11.35 13.25 4.42
N THR A 295 10.28 14.01 4.64
CA THR A 295 10.18 15.41 4.22
C THR A 295 11.22 16.28 4.93
N ASN A 296 11.39 16.14 6.24
CA ASN A 296 12.37 16.91 7.01
C ASN A 296 13.81 16.58 6.57
N GLY A 297 14.13 15.30 6.33
CA GLY A 297 15.45 14.91 5.82
C GLY A 297 15.78 15.54 4.47
N VAL A 298 14.78 15.68 3.58
CA VAL A 298 14.94 16.42 2.32
C VAL A 298 15.17 17.92 2.58
N VAL A 299 14.45 18.51 3.53
CA VAL A 299 14.59 19.94 3.89
C VAL A 299 15.99 20.24 4.42
N GLU A 300 16.53 19.39 5.28
CA GLU A 300 17.84 19.57 5.92
C GLU A 300 19.01 19.37 4.95
N GLN A 301 18.88 18.44 4.00
CA GLN A 301 19.96 18.08 3.07
C GLN A 301 19.97 18.93 1.79
N ALA A 302 18.95 19.76 1.56
CA ALA A 302 18.83 20.52 0.33
C ALA A 302 19.81 21.72 0.28
N PRO A 303 20.79 21.73 -0.65
CA PRO A 303 21.77 22.83 -0.73
C PRO A 303 21.17 24.15 -1.24
N ASN A 304 20.02 24.09 -1.91
CA ASN A 304 19.31 25.27 -2.43
C ASN A 304 17.81 24.98 -2.62
N GLY A 305 17.02 26.04 -2.87
CA GLY A 305 15.56 25.92 -3.03
C GLY A 305 15.12 25.05 -4.23
N LYS A 306 15.95 24.92 -5.27
CA LYS A 306 15.65 24.01 -6.41
C LYS A 306 15.82 22.55 -6.01
N ALA A 307 16.91 22.21 -5.33
CA ALA A 307 17.16 20.87 -4.82
C ALA A 307 16.10 20.46 -3.77
N LEU A 308 15.66 21.43 -2.95
CA LEU A 308 14.53 21.25 -2.04
C LEU A 308 13.26 20.85 -2.79
N ALA A 309 12.85 21.65 -3.79
CA ALA A 309 11.65 21.36 -4.57
C ALA A 309 11.71 19.99 -5.26
N ILE A 310 12.87 19.64 -5.85
CA ILE A 310 13.11 18.36 -6.51
C ILE A 310 13.01 17.20 -5.51
N GLY A 311 13.63 17.33 -4.33
CA GLY A 311 13.58 16.30 -3.29
C GLY A 311 12.17 16.10 -2.73
N LEU A 312 11.40 17.17 -2.55
CA LEU A 312 10.01 17.10 -2.08
C LEU A 312 9.10 16.44 -3.13
N LEU A 313 9.31 16.73 -4.41
CA LEU A 313 8.59 16.04 -5.49
C LEU A 313 8.92 14.55 -5.53
N TYR A 314 10.20 14.20 -5.37
CA TYR A 314 10.65 12.81 -5.30
C TYR A 314 9.99 12.06 -4.13
N SER A 315 10.05 12.62 -2.91
CA SER A 315 9.43 11.99 -1.74
C SER A 315 7.93 11.84 -1.92
N GLN A 316 7.28 12.84 -2.52
CA GLN A 316 5.85 12.82 -2.73
C GLN A 316 5.41 11.73 -3.72
N PHE A 317 6.12 11.61 -4.85
CA PHE A 317 5.86 10.57 -5.84
C PHE A 317 6.15 9.18 -5.28
N TRP A 318 7.24 9.03 -4.52
CA TRP A 318 7.55 7.77 -3.87
C TRP A 318 6.45 7.35 -2.88
N LEU A 319 5.91 8.28 -2.09
CA LEU A 319 4.77 8.02 -1.20
C LEU A 319 3.50 7.63 -1.97
N ILE A 320 3.17 8.33 -3.06
CA ILE A 320 2.02 7.97 -3.91
C ILE A 320 2.19 6.55 -4.44
N ALA A 321 3.35 6.21 -5.00
CA ALA A 321 3.58 4.88 -5.56
C ALA A 321 3.51 3.78 -4.49
N SER A 322 4.23 3.97 -3.37
CA SER A 322 4.31 2.98 -2.29
C SER A 322 2.96 2.75 -1.57
N LEU A 323 2.23 3.83 -1.26
CA LEU A 323 0.90 3.72 -0.68
C LEU A 323 -0.13 3.18 -1.67
N SER A 324 0.00 3.49 -2.96
CA SER A 324 -0.86 2.90 -4.00
C SER A 324 -0.70 1.38 -4.07
N VAL A 325 0.53 0.86 -4.08
CA VAL A 325 0.76 -0.60 -4.02
C VAL A 325 0.16 -1.19 -2.74
N SER A 326 0.38 -0.54 -1.60
CA SER A 326 -0.09 -1.03 -0.30
C SER A 326 -1.61 -1.07 -0.23
N ILE A 327 -2.31 -0.01 -0.63
CA ILE A 327 -3.78 0.07 -0.64
C ILE A 327 -4.37 -0.92 -1.66
N GLY A 328 -3.79 -0.99 -2.87
CA GLY A 328 -4.22 -1.98 -3.86
C GLY A 328 -4.08 -3.42 -3.37
N PHE A 329 -2.96 -3.75 -2.71
CA PHE A 329 -2.75 -5.07 -2.12
C PHE A 329 -3.73 -5.35 -0.98
N MET A 330 -3.88 -4.41 -0.04
CA MET A 330 -4.78 -4.57 1.11
C MET A 330 -6.23 -4.75 0.67
N ASN A 331 -6.70 -3.99 -0.32
CA ASN A 331 -8.07 -4.13 -0.83
C ASN A 331 -8.32 -5.46 -1.55
N LEU A 332 -7.29 -6.18 -1.99
CA LEU A 332 -7.43 -7.54 -2.53
C LEU A 332 -7.44 -8.64 -1.46
N LEU A 333 -7.22 -8.31 -0.19
CA LEU A 333 -7.32 -9.29 0.88
C LEU A 333 -8.77 -9.81 0.98
N PRO A 334 -8.96 -11.10 1.32
CA PRO A 334 -10.28 -11.74 1.42
C PRO A 334 -11.02 -11.34 2.71
N ILE A 335 -11.18 -10.03 2.94
CA ILE A 335 -11.87 -9.44 4.07
C ILE A 335 -13.19 -8.86 3.55
N PRO A 336 -14.37 -9.27 4.07
CA PRO A 336 -15.68 -8.94 3.48
C PRO A 336 -15.96 -7.46 3.18
N VAL A 337 -15.41 -6.54 3.99
CA VAL A 337 -15.58 -5.09 3.81
C VAL A 337 -14.68 -4.49 2.73
N LEU A 338 -13.75 -5.26 2.18
CA LEU A 338 -12.83 -4.86 1.10
C LEU A 338 -13.25 -5.50 -0.23
N ASP A 339 -12.66 -5.03 -1.34
CA ASP A 339 -12.96 -5.56 -2.68
C ASP A 339 -12.69 -7.06 -2.78
N GLY A 340 -11.57 -7.53 -2.21
CA GLY A 340 -11.20 -8.94 -2.16
C GLY A 340 -12.20 -9.81 -1.40
N GLY A 341 -12.92 -9.24 -0.43
CA GLY A 341 -14.06 -9.88 0.21
C GLY A 341 -15.21 -10.13 -0.76
N HIS A 342 -15.53 -9.14 -1.59
CA HIS A 342 -16.53 -9.27 -2.65
C HIS A 342 -16.11 -10.31 -3.68
N LEU A 343 -14.83 -10.32 -4.07
CA LEU A 343 -14.28 -11.35 -4.97
C LEU A 343 -14.42 -12.75 -4.39
N LEU A 344 -14.18 -12.94 -3.09
CA LEU A 344 -14.38 -14.23 -2.43
C LEU A 344 -15.84 -14.68 -2.50
N MET A 345 -16.78 -13.77 -2.28
CA MET A 345 -18.22 -14.05 -2.36
C MET A 345 -18.65 -14.37 -3.80
N TYR A 346 -18.14 -13.63 -4.79
CA TYR A 346 -18.39 -13.90 -6.21
C TYR A 346 -17.76 -15.22 -6.67
N ALA A 347 -16.58 -15.57 -6.17
CA ALA A 347 -15.96 -16.87 -6.42
C ALA A 347 -16.83 -18.01 -5.86
N TYR A 348 -17.34 -17.85 -4.64
CA TYR A 348 -18.31 -18.78 -4.07
C TYR A 348 -19.57 -18.88 -4.95
N GLU A 349 -20.15 -17.75 -5.35
CA GLU A 349 -21.35 -17.72 -6.19
C GLU A 349 -21.13 -18.40 -7.55
N ALA A 350 -19.97 -18.20 -8.19
CA ALA A 350 -19.62 -18.83 -9.45
C ALA A 350 -19.53 -20.36 -9.34
N VAL A 351 -19.00 -20.88 -8.22
CA VAL A 351 -18.89 -22.32 -7.97
C VAL A 351 -20.22 -22.93 -7.52
N ALA A 352 -20.87 -22.30 -6.55
CA ALA A 352 -22.11 -22.78 -5.95
C ALA A 352 -23.35 -22.53 -6.84
N LYS A 353 -23.22 -21.70 -7.89
CA LYS A 353 -24.28 -21.22 -8.78
C LYS A 353 -25.46 -20.56 -8.05
N ARG A 354 -25.21 -20.09 -6.82
CA ARG A 354 -26.17 -19.39 -5.96
C ARG A 354 -25.40 -18.38 -5.10
N PRO A 355 -25.97 -17.20 -4.83
CA PRO A 355 -25.30 -16.23 -3.97
C PRO A 355 -25.22 -16.75 -2.53
N LEU A 356 -24.31 -16.16 -1.76
CA LEU A 356 -24.21 -16.42 -0.32
C LEU A 356 -25.51 -15.95 0.36
N ARG A 357 -25.98 -16.67 1.38
CA ARG A 357 -27.18 -16.22 2.12
C ARG A 357 -26.88 -14.88 2.79
N ALA A 358 -27.85 -13.97 2.80
CA ALA A 358 -27.68 -12.62 3.36
C ALA A 358 -27.23 -12.64 4.82
N GLU A 359 -27.69 -13.60 5.62
CA GLU A 359 -27.26 -13.77 7.02
C GLU A 359 -25.74 -13.97 7.15
N PHE A 360 -25.17 -14.86 6.32
CA PHE A 360 -23.73 -15.12 6.31
C PHE A 360 -22.95 -13.93 5.74
N GLN A 361 -23.49 -13.28 4.72
CA GLN A 361 -22.88 -12.09 4.15
C GLN A 361 -22.83 -10.95 5.17
N ALA A 362 -23.95 -10.61 5.80
CA ALA A 362 -24.05 -9.60 6.86
C ALA A 362 -23.21 -9.96 8.10
N ALA A 363 -23.11 -11.23 8.47
CA ALA A 363 -22.19 -11.67 9.52
C ALA A 363 -20.72 -11.46 9.11
N GLY A 364 -20.38 -11.79 7.86
CA GLY A 364 -19.06 -11.53 7.28
C GLY A 364 -18.69 -10.05 7.29
N PHE A 365 -19.58 -9.16 6.83
CA PHE A 365 -19.36 -7.71 6.86
C PHE A 365 -19.16 -7.19 8.28
N ARG A 366 -19.99 -7.60 9.26
CA ARG A 366 -19.83 -7.20 10.67
C ARG A 366 -18.51 -7.69 11.26
N ALA A 367 -18.13 -8.93 11.00
CA ALA A 367 -16.86 -9.49 11.44
C ALA A 367 -15.67 -8.78 10.79
N GLY A 368 -15.74 -8.53 9.48
CA GLY A 368 -14.71 -7.78 8.74
C GLY A 368 -14.57 -6.34 9.24
N LEU A 369 -15.68 -5.64 9.48
CA LEU A 369 -15.68 -4.29 10.04
C LEU A 369 -15.09 -4.26 11.45
N ALA A 370 -15.50 -5.18 12.32
CA ALA A 370 -14.95 -5.31 13.66
C ALA A 370 -13.44 -5.60 13.64
N LEU A 371 -12.98 -6.45 12.72
CA LEU A 371 -11.57 -6.75 12.52
C LEU A 371 -10.78 -5.52 12.06
N ILE A 372 -11.26 -4.77 11.06
CA ILE A 372 -10.58 -3.57 10.57
C ILE A 372 -10.56 -2.48 11.64
N LEU A 373 -11.68 -2.20 12.30
CA LEU A 373 -11.75 -1.20 13.37
C LEU A 373 -10.86 -1.59 14.56
N GLY A 374 -10.89 -2.86 14.97
CA GLY A 374 -10.01 -3.39 16.01
C GLY A 374 -8.54 -3.25 15.65
N PHE A 375 -8.18 -3.57 14.41
CA PHE A 375 -6.83 -3.40 13.89
C PHE A 375 -6.40 -1.92 13.86
N MET A 376 -7.27 -1.01 13.41
CA MET A 376 -7.00 0.43 13.40
C MET A 376 -6.78 0.98 14.81
N LEU A 377 -7.61 0.58 15.78
CA LEU A 377 -7.45 0.96 17.19
C LEU A 377 -6.16 0.39 17.78
N PHE A 378 -5.84 -0.86 17.48
CA PHE A 378 -4.58 -1.50 17.90
C PHE A 378 -3.36 -0.77 17.32
N ALA A 379 -3.38 -0.48 16.02
CA ALA A 379 -2.30 0.24 15.35
C ALA A 379 -2.14 1.67 15.88
N ALA A 380 -3.25 2.38 16.13
CA ALA A 380 -3.22 3.70 16.75
C ALA A 380 -2.67 3.65 18.19
N TRP A 381 -3.08 2.67 18.99
CA TRP A 381 -2.53 2.45 20.34
C TRP A 381 -1.02 2.19 20.29
N ASN A 382 -0.60 1.37 19.34
CA ASN A 382 0.81 1.05 19.14
C ASN A 382 1.64 2.28 18.73
N ASP A 383 1.12 3.10 17.80
CA ASP A 383 1.75 4.36 17.41
C ASP A 383 1.91 5.29 18.62
N LEU A 384 0.85 5.47 19.42
CA LEU A 384 0.89 6.34 20.61
C LEU A 384 1.96 5.92 21.61
N ASN A 385 2.13 4.61 21.82
CA ASN A 385 3.19 4.07 22.68
C ASN A 385 4.58 4.22 22.07
N ARG A 386 4.71 4.06 20.74
CA ARG A 386 5.99 4.12 20.04
C ARG A 386 6.55 5.54 19.99
N TYR A 387 5.68 6.53 19.77
CA TYR A 387 6.07 7.94 19.61
C TYR A 387 5.97 8.75 20.91
N ASP A 388 5.81 8.09 22.07
CA ASP A 388 5.81 8.71 23.40
C ASP A 388 4.85 9.93 23.53
N VAL A 389 3.74 9.95 22.76
CA VAL A 389 2.80 11.08 22.70
C VAL A 389 2.22 11.42 24.08
N PHE A 390 2.06 10.41 24.94
CA PHE A 390 1.58 10.59 26.31
C PHE A 390 2.56 11.31 27.25
N LYS A 391 3.88 11.25 27.00
CA LYS A 391 4.86 12.04 27.78
C LYS A 391 4.79 13.52 27.43
N PHE A 392 4.50 13.84 26.17
CA PHE A 392 4.26 15.21 25.73
C PHE A 392 3.01 15.80 26.41
N ILE A 393 1.91 15.03 26.49
CA ILE A 393 0.68 15.49 27.16
C ILE A 393 0.86 15.57 28.68
N GLY A 394 1.53 14.59 29.30
CA GLY A 394 1.80 14.60 30.74
C GLY A 394 2.62 15.81 31.20
N GLY A 395 3.60 16.25 30.39
CA GLY A 395 4.41 17.45 30.67
C GLY A 395 3.73 18.79 30.33
N VAL A 396 2.52 18.79 29.77
CA VAL A 396 1.71 20.01 29.55
C VAL A 396 0.78 20.27 30.74
N PHE A 397 0.49 19.24 31.55
CA PHE A 397 -0.38 19.32 32.74
C PHE A 397 0.38 19.26 34.09
N THR A 398 1.71 19.26 34.06
CA THR A 398 2.63 19.48 35.19
C THR A 398 3.57 20.60 34.83
#